data_AF-A0A1A6G0R2-F1
#
_entry.id   AF-A0A1A6G0R2-F1
#
_cell.length_a   1.000
_cell.length_b   1.000
_cell.length_c   1.000
_cell.angle_alpha   90.00
_cell.angle_beta   90.00
_cell.angle_gamma   90.00
#
_symmetry.space_group_name_H-M   'P 1'
#
loop_
_entity.id
_entity.type
_entity.pdbx_description
1 polymer ?
#
loop_
_entity_poly.entity_id
_entity_poly.type
_entity_poly.pdbx_seq_one_letter_code
_entity_poly.pdbx_strand_id
1 'polypeptide(L)'
;MGKCRGLRSARKLRSHRRDQKWHDKQYKKAHLGTALKANPSGGASHAKEIVLEKVGVEAKQPNSAIRKCARVQLIKNGKKITAFVPSDGCLNFIEENDEVLVAGFGRKRRAVGPPVDQPLYLDDLSGL
;
A
#
# COMPACT_ATOMS: atom_id res chain seq x y z
N MET A 1 -16.53 16.25 31.77
CA MET A 1 -16.91 15.21 32.76
C MET A 1 -15.83 14.13 32.82
N GLY A 2 -15.44 13.69 34.02
CA GLY A 2 -14.38 12.68 34.22
C GLY A 2 -14.88 11.22 34.23
N LYS A 3 -13.95 10.26 34.36
CA LYS A 3 -14.26 8.82 34.47
C LYS A 3 -14.93 8.52 35.81
N CYS A 4 -15.85 7.54 35.84
CA CYS A 4 -16.45 7.03 37.07
C CYS A 4 -15.38 6.36 37.98
N ARG A 5 -15.44 6.60 39.29
CA ARG A 5 -14.47 6.09 40.28
C ARG A 5 -15.05 5.09 41.31
N GLY A 6 -16.32 4.70 41.17
CA GLY A 6 -16.97 3.78 42.11
C GLY A 6 -16.44 2.35 42.01
N LEU A 7 -16.35 1.64 43.15
CA LEU A 7 -15.89 0.25 43.24
C LEU A 7 -16.63 -0.72 42.29
N ARG A 8 -17.94 -0.50 42.02
CA ARG A 8 -18.77 -1.33 41.13
C ARG A 8 -18.88 -0.80 39.69
N SER A 9 -17.97 0.08 39.25
CA SER A 9 -18.06 0.74 37.93
C SER A 9 -17.26 0.06 36.79
N ALA A 10 -16.66 -1.10 37.04
CA ALA A 10 -15.77 -1.80 36.10
C ALA A 10 -16.39 -2.05 34.72
N ARG A 11 -17.66 -2.48 34.65
CA ARG A 11 -18.37 -2.74 33.39
C ARG A 11 -18.45 -1.49 32.51
N LYS A 12 -18.83 -0.35 33.10
CA LYS A 12 -18.94 0.93 32.39
C LYS A 12 -17.58 1.39 31.87
N LEU A 13 -16.52 1.27 32.66
CA LEU A 13 -15.16 1.61 32.25
C LEU A 13 -14.68 0.74 31.07
N ARG A 14 -14.98 -0.57 31.10
CA ARG A 14 -14.63 -1.50 30.01
C ARG A 14 -15.38 -1.17 28.71
N SER A 15 -16.70 -1.01 28.77
CA SER A 15 -17.52 -0.68 27.60
C SER A 15 -17.08 0.66 27.01
N HIS A 16 -16.95 1.69 27.84
CA HIS A 16 -16.49 3.00 27.39
C HIS A 16 -15.11 2.94 26.73
N ARG A 17 -14.15 2.19 27.29
CA ARG A 17 -12.84 2.00 26.66
C ARG A 17 -12.96 1.30 25.30
N ARG A 18 -13.79 0.27 25.18
CA ARG A 18 -14.01 -0.46 23.92
C ARG A 18 -14.56 0.46 22.84
N ASP A 19 -15.54 1.28 23.19
CA ASP A 19 -16.16 2.23 22.26
C ASP A 19 -15.14 3.31 21.85
N GLN A 20 -14.38 3.84 22.81
CA GLN A 20 -13.30 4.79 22.54
C GLN A 20 -12.17 4.21 21.66
N LYS A 21 -11.89 2.91 21.78
CA LYS A 21 -10.87 2.23 20.97
C LYS A 21 -11.20 2.28 19.47
N TRP A 22 -12.48 2.34 19.10
CA TRP A 22 -12.90 2.48 17.69
C TRP A 22 -12.62 3.87 17.10
N HIS A 23 -12.39 4.89 17.92
CA HIS A 23 -11.94 6.21 17.45
C HIS A 23 -10.43 6.23 17.12
N ASP A 24 -9.66 5.26 17.60
CA ASP A 24 -8.27 5.09 17.17
C ASP A 24 -8.21 4.56 15.73
N LYS A 25 -7.58 5.36 14.85
CA LYS A 25 -7.42 5.06 13.42
C LYS A 25 -6.67 3.74 13.18
N GLN A 26 -5.67 3.42 14.00
CA GLN A 26 -4.90 2.18 13.83
C GLN A 26 -5.75 0.96 14.22
N TYR A 27 -6.44 1.05 15.36
CA TYR A 27 -7.34 0.00 15.81
C TYR A 27 -8.47 -0.26 14.81
N LYS A 28 -9.13 0.81 14.34
CA LYS A 28 -10.18 0.72 13.32
C LYS A 28 -9.67 0.09 12.02
N LYS A 29 -8.47 0.47 11.55
CA LYS A 29 -7.87 -0.10 10.32
C LYS A 29 -7.59 -1.61 10.45
N ALA A 30 -7.15 -2.06 11.62
CA ALA A 30 -6.84 -3.47 11.86
C ALA A 30 -8.09 -4.34 12.07
N HIS A 31 -9.12 -3.84 12.74
CA HIS A 31 -10.26 -4.66 13.18
C HIS A 31 -11.50 -4.57 12.28
N LEU A 32 -11.60 -3.55 11.40
CA LEU A 32 -12.75 -3.41 10.49
C LEU A 32 -12.66 -4.31 9.25
N GLY A 33 -11.47 -4.85 8.93
CA GLY A 33 -11.25 -5.72 7.77
C GLY A 33 -11.30 -5.02 6.39
N THR A 34 -11.88 -3.82 6.29
CA THR A 34 -11.94 -3.01 5.06
C THR A 34 -10.56 -2.80 4.44
N ALA A 35 -9.54 -2.59 5.29
CA ALA A 35 -8.17 -2.42 4.82
C ALA A 35 -7.67 -3.66 4.08
N LEU A 36 -7.91 -4.87 4.59
CA LEU A 36 -7.48 -6.11 3.94
C LEU A 36 -8.20 -6.34 2.62
N LYS A 37 -9.51 -6.08 2.56
CA LYS A 37 -10.30 -6.22 1.32
C LYS A 37 -9.88 -5.25 0.23
N ALA A 38 -9.60 -4.00 0.60
CA ALA A 38 -9.17 -2.96 -0.33
C ALA A 38 -7.72 -3.15 -0.82
N ASN A 39 -6.86 -3.79 -0.01
CA ASN A 39 -5.46 -3.99 -0.37
C ASN A 39 -5.32 -4.89 -1.62
N PRO A 40 -4.61 -4.43 -2.67
CA PRO A 40 -4.34 -5.26 -3.85
C PRO A 40 -3.60 -6.55 -3.49
N SER A 41 -2.58 -6.44 -2.62
CA SER A 41 -1.76 -7.59 -2.17
C SER A 41 -2.46 -8.50 -1.15
N GLY A 42 -3.67 -8.15 -0.67
CA GLY A 42 -4.42 -8.97 0.29
C GLY A 42 -3.78 -9.11 1.68
N GLY A 43 -2.80 -8.26 2.02
CA GLY A 43 -2.05 -8.35 3.29
C GLY A 43 -0.65 -8.94 3.17
N ALA A 44 -0.29 -9.50 2.00
CA ALA A 44 1.08 -9.95 1.73
C ALA A 44 2.05 -8.77 1.60
N SER A 45 3.32 -9.04 1.90
CA SER A 45 4.45 -8.11 1.72
C SER A 45 4.77 -7.89 0.24
N HIS A 46 4.78 -8.96 -0.54
CA HIS A 46 5.06 -8.97 -1.98
C HIS A 46 3.94 -9.64 -2.77
N ALA A 47 3.89 -9.37 -4.06
CA ALA A 47 3.00 -10.04 -5.00
C ALA A 47 3.73 -10.29 -6.33
N LYS A 48 3.48 -11.47 -6.92
CA LYS A 48 3.89 -11.79 -8.28
C LYS A 48 2.85 -11.26 -9.26
N GLU A 49 3.31 -10.54 -10.28
CA GLU A 49 2.47 -9.79 -11.20
C GLU A 49 2.98 -9.92 -12.64
N ILE A 50 2.11 -9.63 -13.61
CA ILE A 50 2.42 -9.64 -15.04
C ILE A 50 2.40 -8.20 -15.54
N VAL A 51 3.42 -7.79 -16.29
CA VAL A 51 3.53 -6.45 -16.89
C VAL A 51 2.56 -6.31 -18.07
N LEU A 52 1.77 -5.24 -18.07
CA LEU A 52 0.86 -4.88 -19.15
C LEU A 52 1.47 -3.86 -20.09
N GLU A 53 1.86 -2.69 -19.58
CA GLU A 53 2.39 -1.59 -20.38
C GLU A 53 3.35 -0.73 -19.56
N LYS A 54 4.29 -0.07 -20.25
CA LYS A 54 5.20 0.92 -19.67
C LYS A 54 4.52 2.27 -19.61
N VAL A 55 4.56 2.95 -18.47
CA VAL A 55 3.90 4.24 -18.25
C VAL A 55 4.87 5.26 -17.66
N GLY A 56 4.99 6.41 -18.29
CA GLY A 56 5.63 7.58 -17.70
C GLY A 56 4.62 8.40 -16.90
N VAL A 57 4.83 8.56 -15.59
CA VAL A 57 3.95 9.41 -14.77
C VAL A 57 4.66 10.71 -14.41
N GLU A 58 3.97 11.82 -14.61
CA GLU A 58 4.47 13.15 -14.26
C GLU A 58 4.62 13.31 -12.73
N ALA A 59 5.71 13.95 -12.32
CA ALA A 59 5.92 14.30 -10.93
C ALA A 59 4.91 15.36 -10.46
N LYS A 60 4.53 15.32 -9.18
CA LYS A 60 3.72 16.39 -8.59
C LYS A 60 4.58 17.66 -8.49
N GLN A 61 3.95 18.80 -8.78
CA GLN A 61 4.50 20.14 -8.56
C GLN A 61 5.12 20.21 -7.14
N PRO A 62 6.32 20.80 -6.94
CA PRO A 62 7.03 21.78 -7.77
C PRO A 62 8.11 21.22 -8.73
N ASN A 63 8.20 19.89 -8.89
CA ASN A 63 9.28 19.27 -9.67
C ASN A 63 8.83 18.98 -11.12
N SER A 64 9.73 19.16 -12.09
CA SER A 64 9.55 18.76 -13.49
C SER A 64 10.33 17.49 -13.80
N ALA A 65 9.69 16.33 -13.67
CA ALA A 65 10.31 15.05 -13.99
C ALA A 65 9.26 14.00 -14.39
N ILE A 66 9.61 13.12 -15.33
CA ILE A 66 8.82 11.94 -15.69
C ILE A 66 9.37 10.74 -14.92
N ARG A 67 8.51 10.05 -14.18
CA ARG A 67 8.86 8.84 -13.43
C ARG A 67 8.47 7.60 -14.20
N LYS A 68 9.44 6.72 -14.38
CA LYS A 68 9.29 5.45 -15.09
C LYS A 68 8.50 4.49 -14.20
N CYS A 69 7.32 4.09 -14.67
CA CYS A 69 6.44 3.15 -14.00
C CYS A 69 6.02 2.06 -14.99
N ALA A 70 5.52 0.95 -14.47
CA ALA A 70 4.86 -0.09 -15.25
C ALA A 70 3.45 -0.33 -14.71
N ARG A 71 2.51 -0.60 -15.59
CA ARG A 71 1.22 -1.18 -15.21
C ARG A 71 1.38 -2.67 -15.13
N VAL A 72 0.94 -3.23 -14.02
CA VAL A 72 1.12 -4.63 -13.68
C VAL A 72 -0.21 -5.18 -13.16
N GLN A 73 -0.45 -6.46 -13.44
CA GLN A 73 -1.66 -7.16 -13.04
C GLN A 73 -1.30 -8.30 -12.10
N LEU A 74 -1.92 -8.32 -10.91
CA LEU A 74 -1.73 -9.43 -9.99
C LEU A 74 -2.29 -10.71 -10.58
N ILE A 75 -1.47 -11.76 -10.62
CA ILE A 75 -1.89 -13.10 -11.08
C ILE A 75 -3.01 -13.64 -10.20
N LYS A 76 -2.87 -13.49 -8.87
CA LYS A 76 -3.82 -14.05 -7.89
C LYS A 76 -5.21 -13.42 -7.89
N ASN A 77 -5.32 -12.14 -8.23
CA ASN A 77 -6.53 -11.35 -8.02
C ASN A 77 -7.05 -10.66 -9.30
N GLY A 78 -6.27 -10.63 -10.38
CA GLY A 78 -6.57 -9.89 -11.62
C GLY A 78 -6.62 -8.37 -11.45
N LYS A 79 -6.29 -7.84 -10.26
CA LYS A 79 -6.28 -6.39 -9.99
C LYS A 79 -5.11 -5.75 -10.72
N LYS A 80 -5.39 -4.66 -11.43
CA LYS A 80 -4.40 -3.84 -12.11
C LYS A 80 -3.89 -2.78 -11.15
N ILE A 81 -2.58 -2.64 -11.06
CA ILE A 81 -1.91 -1.61 -10.28
C ILE A 81 -0.80 -1.00 -11.12
N THR A 82 -0.29 0.11 -10.64
CA THR A 82 0.87 0.77 -11.22
C THR A 82 2.01 0.73 -10.21
N ALA A 83 3.18 0.29 -10.66
CA ALA A 83 4.37 0.13 -9.86
C ALA A 83 5.49 1.02 -10.41
N PHE A 84 6.24 1.63 -9.49
CA PHE A 84 7.41 2.42 -9.82
C PHE A 84 8.62 1.53 -10.12
N VAL A 85 9.39 1.85 -11.16
CA VAL A 85 10.64 1.18 -11.49
C VAL A 85 11.79 1.99 -10.89
N PRO A 86 12.53 1.44 -9.91
CA PRO A 86 13.66 2.15 -9.30
C PRO A 86 14.85 2.24 -10.27
N SER A 87 15.74 3.22 -10.01
CA SER A 87 17.00 3.43 -10.73
C SER A 87 16.87 3.82 -12.21
N ASP A 88 17.92 4.46 -12.74
CA ASP A 88 17.97 4.86 -14.14
C ASP A 88 18.30 3.68 -15.05
N GLY A 89 17.58 3.58 -16.17
CA GLY A 89 17.79 2.53 -17.18
C GLY A 89 17.02 1.23 -16.93
N CYS A 90 16.47 1.01 -15.74
CA CYS A 90 15.78 -0.24 -15.40
C CYS A 90 14.52 -0.54 -16.21
N LEU A 91 13.92 0.47 -16.84
CA LEU A 91 12.79 0.30 -17.76
C LEU A 91 13.15 -0.53 -19.01
N ASN A 92 14.44 -0.63 -19.34
CA ASN A 92 14.92 -1.42 -20.48
C ASN A 92 14.94 -2.93 -20.18
N PHE A 93 14.98 -3.32 -18.91
CA PHE A 93 15.02 -4.73 -18.50
C PHE A 93 13.65 -5.39 -18.41
N ILE A 94 12.58 -4.60 -18.53
CA ILE A 94 11.20 -5.07 -18.38
C ILE A 94 10.55 -5.10 -19.76
N GLU A 95 10.00 -6.23 -20.17
CA GLU A 95 9.17 -6.34 -21.37
C GLU A 95 7.68 -6.51 -21.02
N GLU A 96 6.82 -6.36 -22.02
CA GLU A 96 5.39 -6.61 -21.85
C GLU A 96 5.14 -8.11 -21.69
N ASN A 97 4.25 -8.49 -20.77
CA ASN A 97 3.95 -9.86 -20.37
C ASN A 97 5.02 -10.55 -19.52
N ASP A 98 6.08 -9.85 -19.10
CA ASP A 98 7.04 -10.38 -18.15
C ASP A 98 6.44 -10.56 -16.75
N GLU A 99 6.97 -11.55 -16.04
CA GLU A 99 6.64 -11.78 -14.64
C GLU A 99 7.56 -10.97 -13.73
N VAL A 100 6.97 -10.21 -12.82
CA VAL A 100 7.68 -9.31 -11.93
C VAL A 100 7.23 -9.47 -10.49
N LEU A 101 8.13 -9.17 -9.54
CA LEU A 101 7.80 -9.12 -8.13
C LEU A 101 7.59 -7.67 -7.71
N VAL A 102 6.45 -7.40 -7.05
CA VAL A 102 6.08 -6.05 -6.60
C VAL A 102 6.00 -6.01 -5.08
N ALA A 103 6.60 -4.98 -4.50
CA ALA A 103 6.63 -4.74 -3.06
C ALA A 103 6.02 -3.41 -2.66
N GLY A 104 5.50 -3.38 -1.42
CA GLY A 104 4.96 -2.19 -0.78
C GLY A 104 6.04 -1.17 -0.44
N PHE A 105 5.82 0.08 -0.80
CA PHE A 105 6.63 1.19 -0.30
C PHE A 105 6.40 1.34 1.20
N GLY A 106 7.48 1.35 1.99
CA GLY A 106 7.52 1.24 3.47
C GLY A 106 6.69 2.24 4.30
N ARG A 107 5.84 3.08 3.70
CA ARG A 107 4.95 4.04 4.38
C ARG A 107 3.53 3.51 4.64
N LYS A 108 3.39 2.24 5.03
CA LYS A 108 2.11 1.62 5.45
C LYS A 108 0.98 1.82 4.43
N ARG A 109 1.29 1.65 3.13
CA ARG A 109 0.38 1.83 1.98
C ARG A 109 -0.07 3.29 1.77
N ARG A 110 0.84 4.24 1.99
CA ARG A 110 0.68 5.63 1.56
C ARG A 110 1.65 5.88 0.42
N ALA A 111 1.23 6.69 -0.55
CA ALA A 111 2.12 7.22 -1.57
C ALA A 111 3.29 7.97 -0.91
N VAL A 112 4.45 7.93 -1.55
CA VAL A 112 5.69 8.42 -0.94
C VAL A 112 6.29 9.55 -1.76
N GLY A 113 6.33 10.74 -1.14
CA GLY A 113 7.00 11.92 -1.70
C GLY A 113 6.34 12.46 -2.97
N PRO A 114 6.92 13.49 -3.60
CA PRO A 114 6.55 13.91 -4.95
C PRO A 114 7.33 13.01 -5.93
N PRO A 115 6.86 11.78 -6.17
CA PRO A 115 5.96 11.60 -7.31
C PRO A 115 5.03 10.37 -7.19
N VAL A 116 4.00 10.28 -8.03
CA VAL A 116 3.03 9.17 -8.13
C VAL A 116 2.18 8.85 -6.88
N ASP A 117 0.86 8.83 -7.06
CA ASP A 117 -0.09 8.25 -6.08
C ASP A 117 0.02 6.71 -6.00
N GLN A 118 1.24 6.18 -6.04
CA GLN A 118 1.54 4.76 -6.14
C GLN A 118 2.32 4.30 -4.91
N PRO A 119 1.78 3.36 -4.13
CA PRO A 119 2.40 2.88 -2.92
C PRO A 119 3.31 1.66 -3.15
N LEU A 120 3.72 1.36 -4.39
CA LEU A 120 4.36 0.10 -4.76
C LEU A 120 5.51 0.32 -5.75
N TYR A 121 6.54 -0.52 -5.67
CA TYR A 121 7.67 -0.53 -6.59
C TYR A 121 8.01 -1.97 -7.02
N LEU A 122 8.69 -2.07 -8.16
CA LEU A 122 9.19 -3.33 -8.69
C LEU A 122 10.49 -3.71 -7.98
N ASP A 123 10.53 -4.90 -7.41
CA ASP A 123 11.74 -5.56 -6.93
C ASP A 123 12.18 -6.53 -8.02
N ASP A 124 13.32 -6.26 -8.66
CA ASP A 124 13.90 -7.17 -9.64
C ASP A 124 14.33 -8.48 -8.93
N LEU A 125 13.81 -9.61 -9.41
CA LEU A 125 14.20 -10.96 -8.95
C LEU A 125 15.58 -11.39 -9.44
N SER A 126 16.25 -10.61 -10.30
CA SER A 126 17.50 -10.97 -10.97
C SER A 126 18.76 -10.84 -10.09
N GLY A 127 18.60 -10.55 -8.79
CA GLY A 127 19.69 -10.34 -7.83
C GLY A 127 19.81 -11.36 -6.69
N LEU A 128 19.11 -12.50 -6.76
CA LEU A 128 19.28 -13.66 -5.85
C LEU A 128 19.72 -14.91 -6.62
#